data_AF-A0A3D9JMW8-F1
#
_entry.id   AF-A0A3D9JMW8-F1
#
_cell.length_a   1.000
_cell.length_b   1.000
_cell.length_c   1.000
_cell.angle_alpha   90.00
_cell.angle_beta   90.00
_cell.angle_gamma   90.00
#
_symmetry.space_group_name_H-M   'P 1'
#
loop_
_entity.id
_entity.type
_entity.pdbx_description
1 polymer ?
#
loop_
_entity_poly.entity_id
_entity_poly.type
_entity_poly.pdbx_seq_one_letter_code
_entity_poly.pdbx_strand_id
1 'polypeptide(L)' 'MSAIGVPGMILLVILALLLFGPSKLPELGKAVGRTLSEFKRGTRTILDDDSSVALAEGKAEEKANLSATHSKNG' A
#
# COMPACT_ATOMS: atom_id res chain seq x y z
N MET A 1 6.56 -33.19 15.39
CA MET A 1 6.24 -32.21 16.46
C MET A 1 6.03 -30.82 15.83
N SER A 2 4.96 -30.65 15.06
CA SER A 2 4.77 -29.42 14.26
C SER A 2 3.28 -29.10 14.16
N ALA A 3 2.62 -28.84 15.29
CA ALA A 3 1.19 -28.52 15.33
C ALA A 3 0.88 -27.10 15.84
N ILE A 4 1.88 -26.37 16.36
CA ILE A 4 1.73 -24.98 16.87
C ILE A 4 2.09 -23.94 15.78
N GLY A 5 1.88 -24.29 14.52
CA GLY A 5 2.06 -23.36 13.40
C GLY A 5 0.88 -22.41 13.25
N VAL A 6 0.50 -22.16 11.99
CA VAL A 6 -0.68 -21.38 11.59
C VAL A 6 -1.96 -21.68 12.40
N PRO A 7 -2.28 -22.95 12.80
CA PRO A 7 -3.45 -23.23 13.62
C PRO A 7 -3.46 -22.51 14.98
N GLY A 8 -2.31 -22.36 15.63
CA GLY A 8 -2.20 -21.66 16.91
C GLY A 8 -2.43 -20.15 16.76
N MET A 9 -1.93 -19.55 15.68
CA MET A 9 -2.18 -18.14 15.36
C MET A 9 -3.67 -17.87 15.09
N ILE A 10 -4.34 -18.77 14.38
CA ILE A 10 -5.78 -18.64 14.10
C ILE A 10 -6.58 -18.65 15.42
N LEU A 11 -6.23 -19.52 16.37
CA LEU A 11 -6.90 -19.56 17.67
C LEU A 11 -6.75 -18.24 18.44
N LEU A 12 -5.56 -17.62 18.43
CA LEU A 12 -5.34 -16.31 19.02
C LEU A 12 -6.14 -15.21 18.34
N VAL A 13 -6.21 -15.22 17.01
CA VAL A 13 -7.01 -14.26 16.24
C VAL A 13 -8.49 -14.42 16.62
N ILE A 14 -9.02 -15.63 16.67
CA ILE A 14 -10.42 -15.88 17.08
C ILE A 14 -10.67 -15.30 18.48
N LEU A 15 -9.79 -15.57 19.45
CA LEU A 15 -9.94 -15.01 20.80
C LEU A 15 -9.91 -13.47 20.81
N ALA A 16 -9.01 -12.86 20.06
CA ALA A 16 -8.96 -11.40 19.89
C ALA A 16 -10.23 -10.87 19.20
N LEU A 17 -10.78 -11.59 18.22
CA LEU A 17 -12.02 -11.24 17.54
C LEU A 17 -13.25 -11.35 18.45
N LEU A 18 -13.26 -12.23 19.45
CA LEU A 18 -14.33 -12.26 20.44
C LEU A 18 -14.30 -11.02 21.34
N LEU A 19 -13.10 -10.56 21.73
CA LEU A 19 -12.92 -9.38 22.59
C LEU A 19 -13.16 -8.07 21.85
N PHE A 20 -12.55 -7.93 20.67
CA PHE A 20 -12.56 -6.68 19.90
C PHE A 20 -13.64 -6.67 18.80
N GLY A 21 -14.08 -7.82 18.30
CA GLY A 21 -15.01 -7.94 17.18
C GLY A 21 -14.32 -7.99 15.81
N PRO A 22 -14.87 -8.74 14.83
CA PRO A 22 -14.31 -8.87 13.48
C PRO A 22 -14.27 -7.57 12.69
N SER A 23 -15.14 -6.60 13.02
CA SER A 23 -15.18 -5.31 12.34
C SER A 23 -14.09 -4.34 12.81
N LYS A 24 -13.53 -4.53 14.02
CA LYS A 24 -12.56 -3.61 14.60
C LYS A 24 -11.14 -3.78 14.05
N LEU A 25 -10.71 -5.00 13.73
CA LEU A 25 -9.40 -5.20 13.11
C LEU A 25 -9.29 -4.53 11.71
N PRO A 26 -10.26 -4.66 10.80
CA PRO A 26 -10.25 -3.94 9.52
C PRO A 26 -10.34 -2.42 9.68
N GLU A 27 -11.10 -1.93 10.66
CA GLU A 27 -11.23 -0.49 10.96
C GLU A 27 -9.89 0.10 11.42
N LEU A 28 -9.23 -0.56 12.38
CA LEU A 28 -7.89 -0.20 12.84
C LEU A 28 -6.84 -0.31 11.74
N GLY A 29 -6.88 -1.37 10.94
CA GLY A 29 -5.98 -1.56 9.80
C GLY A 29 -6.12 -0.47 8.74
N LYS A 30 -7.35 0.02 8.48
CA LYS A 30 -7.57 1.17 7.59
C LYS A 30 -6.98 2.46 8.17
N ALA A 31 -7.16 2.71 9.47
CA ALA A 31 -6.62 3.89 10.13
C ALA A 31 -5.08 3.89 10.12
N VAL A 32 -4.47 2.79 10.59
CA VAL A 32 -3.01 2.62 10.58
C VAL A 32 -2.46 2.63 9.15
N GLY A 33 -3.17 2.02 8.20
CA GLY A 33 -2.77 2.00 6.79
C GLY A 33 -2.73 3.38 6.14
N ARG A 34 -3.67 4.28 6.48
CA ARG A 34 -3.64 5.69 6.05
C ARG A 34 -2.40 6.38 6.60
N THR A 35 -2.14 6.26 7.90
CA THR A 35 -0.95 6.83 8.55
C THR A 35 0.34 6.31 7.94
N LEU A 36 0.46 4.98 7.74
CA LEU A 36 1.65 4.38 7.14
C LEU A 36 1.84 4.79 5.67
N SER A 37 0.74 4.96 4.91
CA SER A 37 0.79 5.44 3.53
C SER A 37 1.29 6.87 3.45
N GLU A 38 0.83 7.75 4.34
CA GLU A 38 1.30 9.13 4.43
C GLU A 38 2.74 9.21 4.91
N PHE A 39 3.08 8.43 5.94
CA PHE A 39 4.45 8.29 6.44
C PHE A 39 5.40 7.83 5.33
N LYS A 40 5.05 6.77 4.58
CA LYS A 40 5.85 6.26 3.45
C LYS A 40 6.10 7.35 2.41
N ARG A 41 5.08 8.16 2.07
CA ARG A 41 5.22 9.25 1.08
C ARG A 41 6.14 10.35 1.60
N GLY A 42 5.96 10.79 2.85
CA GLY A 42 6.82 11.79 3.47
C GLY A 42 8.26 11.32 3.60
N THR A 43 8.48 10.08 4.03
CA THR A 43 9.82 9.48 4.12
C THR A 43 10.47 9.35 2.74
N ARG A 44 9.72 9.01 1.69
CA ARG A 44 10.25 8.95 0.31
C ARG A 44 10.69 10.32 -0.19
N THR A 45 9.92 11.38 0.08
CA THR A 45 10.33 12.75 -0.26
C THR A 45 11.62 13.16 0.44
N ILE A 46 11.78 12.83 1.73
CA ILE A 46 13.01 13.12 2.48
C ILE A 46 14.20 12.32 1.94
N LEU A 47 14.01 11.04 1.61
CA LEU A 47 15.05 10.18 1.03
C LEU A 47 15.44 10.62 -0.40
N ASP A 48 14.48 11.07 -1.20
CA ASP A 48 14.70 11.56 -2.57
C ASP A 48 15.44 12.92 -2.56
N ASP A 49 15.23 13.79 -1.56
CA ASP A 49 15.92 15.09 -1.44
C ASP A 49 17.42 14.96 -1.10
N ASP A 50 17.82 13.86 -0.44
CA ASP A 50 19.22 13.54 -0.09
C ASP A 50 19.92 12.61 -1.12
N SER A 51 19.22 12.09 -2.12
CA SER A 51 19.82 11.18 -3.10
C SER A 51 19.18 11.27 -4.49
N SER A 52 19.92 11.86 -5.43
CA SER A 52 19.59 11.83 -6.85
C SER A 52 19.83 10.42 -7.46
N VAL A 53 19.01 9.42 -7.14
CA VAL A 53 18.92 8.19 -7.94
C VAL A 53 17.60 7.44 -7.72
N ALA A 54 16.87 7.30 -8.83
CA ALA A 54 15.63 6.58 -9.06
C ALA A 54 15.38 5.34 -8.18
N LEU A 55 14.09 5.11 -7.83
CA LEU A 55 13.32 3.95 -8.30
C LEU A 55 11.82 4.03 -7.95
N ALA A 56 11.02 3.54 -8.91
CA ALA A 56 9.63 3.08 -8.83
C ALA A 56 8.49 4.12 -8.84
N GLU A 57 8.42 4.89 -9.92
CA GLU A 57 7.12 5.18 -10.55
C GLU A 57 6.73 4.00 -11.43
N GLY A 58 5.73 3.23 -10.98
CA GLY A 58 5.17 2.11 -11.71
C GLY A 58 3.79 2.47 -12.28
N LYS A 59 3.78 2.90 -13.55
CA LYS A 59 2.77 2.61 -14.59
C LYS A 59 1.28 2.82 -14.26
N ALA A 60 0.77 3.97 -14.67
CA ALA A 60 -0.49 4.19 -15.42
C ALA A 60 -0.59 5.72 -15.54
N GLU A 61 -0.09 6.37 -16.58
CA GLU A 61 -0.96 7.00 -17.59
C GLU A 61 -0.08 7.69 -18.67
N GLU A 62 0.98 7.03 -19.11
CA GLU A 62 1.55 7.29 -20.45
C GLU A 62 0.75 6.40 -21.42
N LYS A 63 0.39 6.89 -22.62
CA LYS A 63 -0.27 6.19 -23.77
C LYS A 63 -1.72 6.58 -24.13
N ALA A 64 -2.25 7.76 -23.78
CA ALA A 64 -3.58 8.17 -24.28
C ALA A 64 -3.65 9.45 -25.13
N ASN A 65 -2.74 10.41 -25.03
CA ASN A 65 -2.96 11.74 -25.65
C ASN A 65 -1.87 12.28 -26.60
N LEU A 66 -0.76 11.58 -26.82
CA LEU A 66 0.33 12.10 -27.68
C LEU A 66 0.30 11.62 -29.15
N SER A 67 -0.70 10.83 -29.58
CA SER A 67 -0.79 10.38 -30.98
C SER A 67 -1.76 11.20 -31.87
N ALA A 68 -2.36 12.28 -31.36
CA ALA A 68 -3.46 12.96 -32.06
C ALA A 68 -3.14 14.36 -32.64
N THR A 69 -1.93 14.90 -32.46
CA THR A 69 -1.61 16.28 -32.90
C THR A 69 -0.31 16.37 -33.69
N HIS A 70 -0.08 15.45 -34.63
CA HIS A 70 0.88 15.66 -35.72
C HIS A 70 0.45 14.87 -36.97
N SER A 71 -0.73 15.19 -37.51
CA SER A 71 -1.13 14.76 -38.84
C SER A 71 -2.39 15.52 -39.26
N LYS A 72 -2.40 16.08 -40.49
CA LYS A 72 -3.43 16.92 -41.14
C LYS A 72 -3.50 18.36 -40.63
N ASN A 73 -3.37 19.41 -41.42
CA ASN A 73 -3.29 19.64 -42.88
C ASN A 73 -2.47 20.95 -43.02
N GLY A 74 -1.64 21.14 -44.04
CA GLY A 74 -2.04 21.22 -45.44
C GLY A 74 -2.27 22.70 -45.77
#